data_AF-T1FCQ1-F1
#
_entry.id   AF-T1FCQ1-F1
#
_cell.length_a   1.000
_cell.length_b   1.000
_cell.length_c   1.000
_cell.angle_alpha   90.00
_cell.angle_beta   90.00
_cell.angle_gamma   90.00
#
_symmetry.space_group_name_H-M   'P 1'
#
loop_
_entity.id
_entity.type
_entity.pdbx_description
1 polymer ?
#
loop_
_entity_poly.entity_id
_entity_poly.type
_entity_poly.pdbx_seq_one_letter_code
_entity_poly.pdbx_strand_id
1 'polypeptide(L)'
;MELIRAIILLSKIFIASSKSCSPCENNYCTIEDCHVSSNLLTQAEEYQMVLIRKLNFETVPHTFFDNVMILRLTFLFVKTSAPIPENLFANINRLDVLAIKHSDELYNMMWTNVRFMEPLADKLVTLVLTDHLPPGSNVKMFENFIRLETVIIKKQLETMAFLKYMKVVKNLEFKSCSHALGQIQLSNLHNSVEKIKIISTTGLNLSSTFFQLFKNLKEISIINCNGTIGNEYNLDTLMKFQVQHSKDIARQLVALKNKLLIEQSVRGEGGMTTFNLQVEESDVDPGQEHENVFYNDVALADGRLSERSLLDPGESDLDLDLEYDTDISSNLEEELITGKKVSPKILFFTVETTSSNQLIAKCGSLGDPAVDVVLIFPDERSKIYRRTHMSFIYVARHVENFVHMKNVTGVYQCFAFNSFGTTNFEKVHFAEVIKIRSKVTSILPPTLILTVCSVLVSANAFFNKFVSDG
;
A
#
# COMPACT_ATOMS: atom_id res chain seq x y z
N MET A 1 15.86 -49.25 -18.26
CA MET A 1 14.61 -48.46 -18.21
C MET A 1 14.34 -47.93 -16.79
N GLU A 2 14.24 -48.78 -15.77
CA GLU A 2 14.07 -48.36 -14.36
C GLU A 2 15.19 -47.45 -13.84
N LEU A 3 16.47 -47.77 -14.13
CA LEU A 3 17.61 -46.92 -13.75
C LEU A 3 17.57 -45.53 -14.40
N ILE A 4 17.12 -45.44 -15.66
CA ILE A 4 17.00 -44.16 -16.38
C ILE A 4 15.84 -43.34 -15.82
N ARG A 5 14.72 -43.98 -15.45
CA ARG A 5 13.63 -43.31 -14.72
C ARG A 5 14.09 -42.80 -13.37
N ALA A 6 14.87 -43.58 -12.61
CA ALA A 6 15.44 -43.16 -11.33
C ALA A 6 16.40 -41.96 -11.49
N ILE A 7 17.28 -41.98 -12.50
CA ILE A 7 18.19 -40.85 -12.79
C ILE A 7 17.43 -39.60 -13.25
N ILE A 8 16.37 -39.75 -14.05
CA ILE A 8 15.51 -38.62 -14.45
C ILE A 8 14.72 -38.08 -13.24
N LEU A 9 14.25 -38.95 -12.34
CA LEU A 9 13.58 -38.52 -11.11
C LEU A 9 14.55 -37.77 -10.19
N LEU A 10 15.75 -38.32 -9.99
CA LEU A 10 16.80 -37.74 -9.15
C LEU A 10 17.33 -36.42 -9.73
N SER A 11 17.51 -36.31 -11.05
CA SER A 11 17.90 -35.05 -11.68
C SER A 11 16.79 -34.00 -11.64
N LYS A 12 15.51 -34.37 -11.75
CA LYS A 12 14.39 -33.44 -11.50
C LYS A 12 14.33 -32.98 -10.05
N ILE A 13 14.64 -33.86 -9.09
CA ILE A 13 14.76 -33.50 -7.67
C ILE A 13 15.95 -32.56 -7.45
N PHE A 14 17.10 -32.80 -8.08
CA PHE A 14 18.33 -32.00 -7.93
C PHE A 14 18.28 -30.65 -8.67
N ILE A 15 17.58 -30.58 -9.80
CA ILE A 15 17.35 -29.33 -10.55
C ILE A 15 16.25 -28.48 -9.89
N ALA A 16 15.29 -29.10 -9.20
CA ALA A 16 14.33 -28.38 -8.37
C ALA A 16 14.95 -27.79 -7.09
N SER A 17 16.11 -28.30 -6.63
CA SER A 17 16.74 -27.90 -5.36
C SER A 17 17.83 -26.83 -5.47
N SER A 18 18.01 -26.17 -6.62
CA SER A 18 19.15 -25.24 -6.82
C SER A 18 18.80 -23.93 -7.53
N LYS A 19 17.55 -23.46 -7.44
CA LYS A 19 17.29 -22.05 -7.78
C LYS A 19 17.91 -21.17 -6.70
N SER A 20 19.03 -20.53 -7.05
CA SER A 20 19.56 -19.40 -6.29
C SER A 20 18.50 -18.31 -6.26
N CYS A 21 18.26 -17.72 -5.08
CA CYS A 21 17.34 -16.59 -4.99
C CYS A 21 17.81 -15.45 -5.89
N SER A 22 16.92 -14.91 -6.71
CA SER A 22 17.22 -13.71 -7.46
C SER A 22 17.46 -12.54 -6.49
N PRO A 23 18.40 -11.64 -6.80
CA PRO A 23 18.60 -10.43 -6.02
C PRO A 23 17.33 -9.56 -5.99
N CYS A 24 17.15 -8.81 -4.91
CA CYS A 24 16.04 -7.86 -4.78
C CYS A 24 16.16 -6.75 -5.84
N GLU A 25 15.10 -6.46 -6.59
CA GLU A 25 15.09 -5.31 -7.50
C GLU A 25 14.43 -4.11 -6.78
N ASN A 26 15.19 -3.02 -6.60
CA ASN A 26 14.77 -1.79 -5.91
C ASN A 26 14.44 -2.03 -4.42
N ASN A 27 13.59 -1.16 -3.85
CA ASN A 27 13.19 -1.18 -2.45
C ASN A 27 12.09 -2.23 -2.15
N TYR A 28 11.78 -3.12 -3.11
CA TYR A 28 10.78 -4.19 -2.98
C TYR A 28 11.45 -5.54 -3.23
N CYS A 29 11.47 -6.41 -2.23
CA CYS A 29 12.09 -7.72 -2.34
C CYS A 29 11.07 -8.84 -2.16
N THR A 30 11.02 -9.76 -3.13
CA THR A 30 10.30 -11.04 -2.97
C THR A 30 11.31 -12.19 -3.06
N ILE A 31 11.44 -12.95 -1.98
CA ILE A 31 12.30 -14.13 -1.89
C ILE A 31 11.37 -15.35 -1.85
N GLU A 32 11.31 -16.12 -2.94
CA GLU A 32 10.40 -17.27 -3.07
C GLU A 32 11.08 -18.51 -3.66
N ASP A 33 10.75 -19.69 -3.11
CA ASP A 33 11.07 -21.02 -3.67
C ASP A 33 12.54 -21.18 -4.09
N CYS A 34 13.43 -20.73 -3.22
CA CYS A 34 14.85 -20.67 -3.49
C CYS A 34 15.69 -21.06 -2.26
N HIS A 35 16.94 -21.41 -2.49
CA HIS A 35 17.88 -21.73 -1.40
C HIS A 35 18.66 -20.49 -1.00
N VAL A 36 18.59 -20.13 0.28
CA VAL A 36 19.32 -18.98 0.85
C VAL A 36 20.59 -19.49 1.49
N SER A 37 21.73 -19.23 0.85
CA SER A 37 23.06 -19.55 1.39
C SER A 37 23.87 -18.31 1.79
N SER A 38 23.37 -17.10 1.51
CA SER A 38 24.05 -15.82 1.78
C SER A 38 23.07 -14.68 2.05
N ASN A 39 23.58 -13.52 2.48
CA ASN A 39 22.77 -12.32 2.72
C ASN A 39 22.22 -11.76 1.40
N LEU A 40 20.91 -11.91 1.19
CA LEU A 40 20.20 -11.47 -0.03
C LEU A 40 19.80 -9.99 0.00
N LEU A 41 19.80 -9.37 1.19
CA LEU A 41 19.31 -8.00 1.42
C LEU A 41 20.47 -6.99 1.50
N THR A 42 21.40 -7.03 0.55
CA THR A 42 22.61 -6.18 0.55
C THR A 42 22.57 -5.05 -0.47
N GLN A 43 21.49 -4.93 -1.23
CA GLN A 43 21.45 -4.08 -2.43
C GLN A 43 20.85 -2.70 -2.21
N ALA A 44 20.07 -2.52 -1.15
CA ALA A 44 19.45 -1.24 -0.80
C ALA A 44 19.71 -0.90 0.67
N GLU A 45 19.85 0.40 0.94
CA GLU A 45 19.93 0.92 2.32
C GLU A 45 18.57 0.78 3.04
N GLU A 46 17.47 0.92 2.29
CA GLU A 46 16.10 0.81 2.79
C GLU A 46 15.18 0.03 1.84
N TYR A 47 14.44 -0.92 2.40
CA TYR A 47 13.41 -1.68 1.71
C TYR A 47 12.02 -1.25 2.18
N GLN A 48 11.17 -0.81 1.26
CA GLN A 48 9.76 -0.52 1.53
C GLN A 48 8.98 -1.81 1.85
N MET A 49 9.30 -2.93 1.19
CA MET A 49 8.66 -4.21 1.45
C MET A 49 9.62 -5.38 1.19
N VAL A 50 9.66 -6.33 2.13
CA VAL A 50 10.31 -7.63 1.97
C VAL A 50 9.28 -8.73 2.22
N LEU A 51 9.04 -9.55 1.21
CA LEU A 51 8.17 -10.72 1.25
C LEU A 51 9.02 -11.99 1.11
N ILE A 52 9.01 -12.84 2.14
CA ILE A 52 9.70 -14.13 2.15
C ILE A 52 8.64 -15.21 2.10
N ARG A 53 8.62 -16.00 1.02
CA ARG A 53 7.52 -16.93 0.73
C ARG A 53 8.03 -18.34 0.39
N LYS A 54 7.33 -19.39 0.87
CA LYS A 54 7.59 -20.80 0.53
C LYS A 54 9.08 -21.18 0.65
N LEU A 55 9.77 -20.53 1.57
CA LEU A 55 11.20 -20.74 1.74
C LEU A 55 11.40 -21.94 2.65
N ASN A 56 12.29 -22.85 2.28
CA ASN A 56 12.78 -23.88 3.20
C ASN A 56 14.14 -23.43 3.74
N PHE A 57 14.16 -22.94 4.97
CA PHE A 57 15.40 -22.61 5.65
C PHE A 57 16.12 -23.88 6.08
N GLU A 58 17.11 -24.30 5.29
CA GLU A 58 18.09 -25.32 5.72
C GLU A 58 19.08 -24.75 6.73
N THR A 59 19.50 -23.49 6.55
CA THR A 59 20.27 -22.72 7.54
C THR A 59 19.95 -21.24 7.33
N VAL A 60 19.53 -20.54 8.38
CA VAL A 60 19.40 -19.06 8.33
C VAL A 60 20.64 -18.48 8.98
N PRO A 61 21.48 -17.73 8.27
CA PRO A 61 22.57 -17.03 8.93
C PRO A 61 21.97 -15.97 9.86
N HIS A 62 22.55 -15.80 11.05
CA HIS A 62 22.16 -14.71 11.96
C HIS A 62 22.36 -13.32 11.33
N THR A 63 23.19 -13.26 10.28
CA THR A 63 23.48 -12.05 9.50
C THR A 63 22.44 -11.72 8.44
N PHE A 64 21.36 -12.50 8.32
CA PHE A 64 20.42 -12.38 7.21
C PHE A 64 19.79 -10.98 7.08
N PHE A 65 19.57 -10.30 8.21
CA PHE A 65 19.06 -8.93 8.29
C PHE A 65 20.11 -7.92 8.79
N ASP A 66 21.38 -8.11 8.42
CA ASP A 66 22.45 -7.22 8.88
C ASP A 66 22.36 -5.81 8.29
N ASN A 67 22.21 -4.81 9.17
CA ASN A 67 22.22 -3.38 8.88
C ASN A 67 21.15 -2.92 7.88
N VAL A 68 20.04 -3.66 7.76
CA VAL A 68 18.96 -3.33 6.84
C VAL A 68 17.86 -2.49 7.50
N MET A 69 17.30 -1.53 6.76
CA MET A 69 16.05 -0.87 7.12
C MET A 69 14.91 -1.49 6.29
N ILE A 70 13.86 -1.97 6.96
CA ILE A 70 12.71 -2.59 6.30
C ILE A 70 11.44 -1.95 6.83
N LEU A 71 10.62 -1.31 5.99
CA LEU A 71 9.34 -0.78 6.45
C LEU A 71 8.33 -1.92 6.71
N ARG A 72 8.29 -2.93 5.84
CA ARG A 72 7.37 -4.06 5.98
C ARG A 72 8.03 -5.39 5.68
N LEU A 73 8.03 -6.29 6.65
CA LEU A 73 8.52 -7.66 6.51
C LEU A 73 7.35 -8.65 6.65
N THR A 74 7.18 -9.52 5.66
CA THR A 74 6.17 -10.58 5.70
C THR A 74 6.80 -11.95 5.44
N PHE A 75 6.61 -12.89 6.36
CA PHE A 75 6.91 -14.30 6.17
C PHE A 75 5.64 -15.07 5.82
N LEU A 76 5.70 -15.91 4.79
CA LEU A 76 4.56 -16.63 4.25
C LEU A 76 4.91 -18.07 3.86
N PHE A 77 4.31 -19.07 4.50
CA PHE A 77 4.63 -20.49 4.22
C PHE A 77 6.10 -20.84 4.34
N VAL A 78 6.81 -20.17 5.25
CA VAL A 78 8.20 -20.48 5.49
C VAL A 78 8.27 -21.70 6.39
N LYS A 79 9.05 -22.69 5.95
CA LYS A 79 9.35 -23.89 6.70
C LYS A 79 10.82 -23.87 7.06
N THR A 80 11.15 -24.42 8.22
CA THR A 80 12.54 -24.48 8.66
C THR A 80 12.92 -25.93 8.89
N SER A 81 13.93 -26.41 8.17
CA SER A 81 14.50 -27.74 8.40
C SER A 81 15.56 -27.70 9.51
N ALA A 82 16.14 -26.53 9.79
CA ALA A 82 17.06 -26.29 10.90
C ALA A 82 16.49 -25.31 11.94
N PRO A 83 17.08 -25.26 13.15
CA PRO A 83 16.72 -24.29 14.15
C PRO A 83 16.85 -22.85 13.64
N ILE A 84 15.84 -22.03 13.89
CA ILE A 84 15.85 -20.60 13.59
C ILE A 84 16.78 -19.90 14.60
N PRO A 85 17.73 -19.06 14.15
CA PRO A 85 18.57 -18.29 15.07
C PRO A 85 17.74 -17.40 15.99
N GLU A 86 18.01 -17.47 17.30
CA GLU A 86 17.33 -16.62 18.29
C GLU A 86 17.60 -15.13 18.06
N ASN A 87 18.69 -14.79 17.38
CA ASN A 87 19.14 -13.42 17.14
C ASN A 87 18.95 -12.98 15.69
N LEU A 88 18.01 -13.60 14.96
CA LEU A 88 17.75 -13.30 13.54
C LEU A 88 17.55 -11.81 13.25
N PHE A 89 16.92 -11.08 14.18
CA PHE A 89 16.64 -9.65 14.05
C PHE A 89 17.63 -8.75 14.80
N ALA A 90 18.74 -9.27 15.33
CA ALA A 90 19.66 -8.49 16.17
C ALA A 90 20.20 -7.24 15.47
N ASN A 91 20.48 -7.35 14.17
CA ASN A 91 21.15 -6.31 13.40
C ASN A 91 20.21 -5.55 12.45
N ILE A 92 18.88 -5.69 12.60
CA ILE A 92 17.94 -4.89 11.82
C ILE A 92 17.92 -3.46 12.35
N ASN A 93 18.13 -2.46 11.48
CA ASN A 93 18.20 -1.06 11.91
C ASN A 93 16.80 -0.47 12.14
N ARG A 94 15.84 -0.87 11.31
CA ARG A 94 14.44 -0.45 11.39
C ARG A 94 13.53 -1.55 10.90
N LEU A 95 12.44 -1.78 11.62
CA LEU A 95 11.34 -2.64 11.18
C LEU A 95 10.02 -2.05 11.62
N ASP A 96 9.20 -1.52 10.73
CA ASP A 96 7.94 -0.87 11.13
C ASP A 96 6.79 -1.88 11.21
N VAL A 97 6.66 -2.78 10.23
CA VAL A 97 5.58 -3.75 10.15
C VAL A 97 6.12 -5.17 10.06
N LEU A 98 5.68 -6.05 10.97
CA LEU A 98 5.98 -7.48 10.93
C LEU A 98 4.70 -8.30 10.78
N ALA A 99 4.69 -9.21 9.81
CA ALA A 99 3.67 -10.22 9.63
C ALA A 99 4.30 -11.59 9.43
N ILE A 100 3.84 -12.59 10.19
CA ILE A 100 4.24 -13.99 10.02
C ILE A 100 2.96 -14.79 9.83
N LYS A 101 2.84 -15.50 8.70
CA LYS A 101 1.63 -16.27 8.37
C LYS A 101 1.99 -17.66 7.87
N HIS A 102 1.23 -18.66 8.34
CA HIS A 102 1.40 -20.05 7.90
C HIS A 102 2.85 -20.53 7.98
N SER A 103 3.58 -20.05 8.99
CA SER A 103 5.01 -20.32 9.20
C SER A 103 5.19 -20.69 10.66
N ASP A 104 4.66 -21.85 11.04
CA ASP A 104 4.40 -22.25 12.42
C ASP A 104 5.64 -22.17 13.29
N GLU A 105 6.81 -22.60 12.81
CA GLU A 105 8.06 -22.53 13.57
C GLU A 105 8.50 -21.09 13.87
N LEU A 106 8.42 -20.20 12.87
CA LEU A 106 8.72 -18.77 13.06
C LEU A 106 7.70 -18.08 13.97
N TYR A 107 6.42 -18.44 13.82
CA TYR A 107 5.36 -17.91 14.67
C TYR A 107 5.54 -18.39 16.12
N ASN A 108 5.91 -19.65 16.33
CA ASN A 108 6.25 -20.20 17.63
C ASN A 108 7.46 -19.49 18.26
N MET A 109 8.51 -19.24 17.48
CA MET A 109 9.68 -18.48 17.94
C MET A 109 9.30 -17.06 18.38
N MET A 110 8.47 -16.37 17.60
CA MET A 110 7.94 -15.05 17.94
C MET A 110 7.30 -15.04 19.32
N TRP A 111 6.52 -16.07 19.67
CA TRP A 111 5.79 -16.11 20.94
C TRP A 111 6.55 -16.68 22.13
N THR A 112 7.51 -17.58 21.90
CA THR A 112 8.16 -18.35 22.97
C THR A 112 9.58 -17.88 23.27
N ASN A 113 10.24 -17.22 22.32
CA ASN A 113 11.64 -16.83 22.43
C ASN A 113 11.79 -15.31 22.59
N VAL A 114 12.13 -14.87 23.80
CA VAL A 114 12.31 -13.43 24.08
C VAL A 114 13.45 -12.83 23.25
N ARG A 115 14.55 -13.55 23.08
CA ARG A 115 15.72 -13.05 22.33
C ARG A 115 15.42 -12.83 20.85
N PHE A 116 14.45 -13.58 20.32
CA PHE A 116 13.98 -13.42 18.95
C PHE A 116 13.24 -12.08 18.76
N MET A 117 12.43 -11.67 19.74
CA MET A 117 11.61 -10.46 19.63
C MET A 117 12.22 -9.21 20.28
N GLU A 118 13.14 -9.39 21.23
CA GLU A 118 13.79 -8.29 21.96
C GLU A 118 14.44 -7.24 21.02
N PRO A 119 15.16 -7.61 19.94
CA PRO A 119 15.72 -6.64 19.01
C PRO A 119 14.71 -5.77 18.26
N LEU A 120 13.42 -6.11 18.32
CA LEU A 120 12.33 -5.41 17.65
C LEU A 120 11.52 -4.50 18.59
N ALA A 121 11.76 -4.57 19.90
CA ALA A 121 10.93 -3.90 20.91
C ALA A 121 10.89 -2.36 20.76
N ASP A 122 11.98 -1.76 20.30
CA ASP A 122 12.14 -0.33 20.05
C ASP A 122 12.05 0.06 18.55
N LYS A 123 11.69 -0.90 17.69
CA LYS A 123 11.59 -0.69 16.23
C LYS A 123 10.17 -0.89 15.72
N LEU A 124 9.50 -1.93 16.19
CA LEU A 124 8.21 -2.37 15.65
C LEU A 124 7.08 -1.40 15.96
N VAL A 125 6.41 -0.93 14.91
CA VAL A 125 5.25 -0.02 14.97
C VAL A 125 3.93 -0.77 14.81
N THR A 126 3.90 -1.77 13.93
CA THR A 126 2.72 -2.57 13.62
C THR A 126 3.04 -4.07 13.69
N LEU A 127 2.22 -4.80 14.45
CA LEU A 127 2.28 -6.25 14.53
C LEU A 127 1.01 -6.87 13.96
N VAL A 128 1.19 -7.79 13.00
CA VAL A 128 0.08 -8.55 12.40
C VAL A 128 0.11 -10.00 12.90
N LEU A 129 -0.94 -10.40 13.59
CA LEU A 129 -1.12 -11.73 14.17
C LEU A 129 -2.17 -12.49 13.38
N THR A 130 -1.87 -13.70 12.90
CA THR A 130 -2.78 -14.45 12.01
C THR A 130 -3.16 -15.84 12.47
N ASP A 131 -2.43 -16.40 13.42
CA ASP A 131 -2.53 -17.81 13.80
C ASP A 131 -2.70 -17.96 15.32
N HIS A 132 -3.13 -19.13 15.78
CA HIS A 132 -3.42 -19.39 17.20
C HIS A 132 -2.19 -19.21 18.08
N LEU A 133 -2.40 -18.71 19.30
CA LEU A 133 -1.32 -18.51 20.26
C LEU A 133 -0.68 -19.87 20.62
N PRO A 134 0.64 -20.05 20.41
CA PRO A 134 1.31 -21.31 20.74
C PRO A 134 1.24 -21.64 22.24
N PRO A 135 1.17 -22.93 22.64
CA PRO A 135 1.31 -23.31 24.03
C PRO A 135 2.63 -22.82 24.62
N GLY A 136 2.60 -22.30 25.85
CA GLY A 136 3.81 -21.78 26.52
C GLY A 136 4.27 -20.40 26.03
N SER A 137 3.44 -19.67 25.28
CA SER A 137 3.74 -18.31 24.84
C SER A 137 4.15 -17.38 25.98
N ASN A 138 5.28 -16.69 25.82
CA ASN A 138 5.77 -15.66 26.73
C ASN A 138 5.19 -14.29 26.38
N VAL A 139 3.91 -14.14 26.69
CA VAL A 139 3.14 -12.92 26.42
C VAL A 139 3.65 -11.65 27.14
N LYS A 140 4.50 -11.80 28.17
CA LYS A 140 5.07 -10.66 28.92
C LYS A 140 6.12 -9.87 28.15
N MET A 141 6.73 -10.46 27.13
CA MET A 141 7.77 -9.76 26.34
C MET A 141 7.25 -8.48 25.67
N PHE A 142 5.94 -8.38 25.42
CA PHE A 142 5.33 -7.18 24.85
C PHE A 142 5.33 -5.97 25.79
N GLU A 143 5.67 -6.12 27.08
CA GLU A 143 5.81 -4.98 28.01
C GLU A 143 6.92 -4.01 27.60
N ASN A 144 7.94 -4.50 26.88
CA ASN A 144 9.09 -3.71 26.46
C ASN A 144 8.88 -3.03 25.10
N PHE A 145 7.76 -3.28 24.42
CA PHE A 145 7.49 -2.72 23.10
C PHE A 145 7.02 -1.27 23.24
N ILE A 146 7.95 -0.33 23.09
CA ILE A 146 7.71 1.10 23.35
C ILE A 146 7.18 1.87 22.12
N ARG A 147 7.27 1.28 20.92
CA ARG A 147 6.80 1.89 19.66
C ARG A 147 5.62 1.16 19.01
N LEU A 148 5.14 0.06 19.60
CA LEU A 148 4.08 -0.74 19.00
C LEU A 148 2.72 -0.04 19.09
N GLU A 149 2.41 0.78 18.09
CA GLU A 149 1.20 1.60 18.05
C GLU A 149 0.00 0.84 17.49
N THR A 150 0.22 -0.12 16.60
CA THR A 150 -0.86 -0.81 15.88
C THR A 150 -0.75 -2.33 16.04
N VAL A 151 -1.87 -2.97 16.40
CA VAL A 151 -1.96 -4.43 16.46
C VAL A 151 -3.14 -4.89 15.62
N ILE A 152 -2.84 -5.73 14.63
CA ILE A 152 -3.82 -6.30 13.71
C ILE A 152 -3.97 -7.78 14.05
N ILE A 153 -5.13 -8.15 14.57
CA ILE A 153 -5.48 -9.53 14.89
C ILE A 153 -6.37 -10.06 13.77
N LYS A 154 -5.85 -11.01 13.01
CA LYS A 154 -6.59 -11.73 11.98
C LYS A 154 -6.99 -13.10 12.53
N LYS A 155 -8.16 -13.58 12.09
CA LYS A 155 -8.73 -14.87 12.47
C LYS A 155 -8.94 -14.99 13.99
N GLN A 156 -9.31 -16.18 14.43
CA GLN A 156 -9.70 -16.44 15.81
C GLN A 156 -8.46 -16.71 16.68
N LEU A 157 -8.15 -15.80 17.59
CA LEU A 157 -7.24 -16.07 18.70
C LEU A 157 -8.05 -16.60 19.88
N GLU A 158 -7.71 -17.79 20.38
CA GLU A 158 -8.40 -18.41 21.54
C GLU A 158 -8.27 -17.54 22.79
N THR A 159 -7.14 -16.83 22.93
CA THR A 159 -6.88 -15.92 24.04
C THR A 159 -6.16 -14.68 23.55
N MET A 160 -6.61 -13.54 24.07
CA MET A 160 -6.00 -12.24 23.83
C MET A 160 -5.35 -11.68 25.10
N ALA A 161 -5.02 -12.56 26.07
CA ALA A 161 -4.42 -12.18 27.34
C ALA A 161 -3.06 -11.46 27.19
N PHE A 162 -2.44 -11.50 26.01
CA PHE A 162 -1.20 -10.76 25.72
C PHE A 162 -1.42 -9.26 25.58
N LEU A 163 -2.61 -8.81 25.17
CA LEU A 163 -2.92 -7.39 25.00
C LEU A 163 -2.78 -6.60 26.31
N LYS A 164 -2.94 -7.27 27.46
CA LYS A 164 -2.71 -6.65 28.76
C LYS A 164 -1.25 -6.21 28.95
N TYR A 165 -0.28 -6.75 28.23
CA TYR A 165 1.11 -6.36 28.40
C TYR A 165 1.52 -5.18 27.52
N MET A 166 0.67 -4.80 26.56
CA MET A 166 0.91 -3.68 25.66
C MET A 166 0.42 -2.37 26.31
N LYS A 167 1.24 -1.32 26.27
CA LYS A 167 0.94 -0.03 26.93
C LYS A 167 0.73 1.13 25.95
N VAL A 168 1.32 1.04 24.77
CA VAL A 168 1.41 2.16 23.81
C VAL A 168 0.54 1.98 22.56
N VAL A 169 -0.24 0.90 22.50
CA VAL A 169 -1.10 0.61 21.34
C VAL A 169 -2.21 1.64 21.23
N LYS A 170 -2.24 2.33 20.09
CA LYS A 170 -3.23 3.35 19.73
C LYS A 170 -4.31 2.76 18.82
N ASN A 171 -3.96 1.81 17.96
CA ASN A 171 -4.85 1.26 16.95
C ASN A 171 -4.99 -0.26 17.14
N LEU A 172 -6.22 -0.71 17.37
CA LEU A 172 -6.57 -2.13 17.39
C LEU A 172 -7.42 -2.47 16.19
N GLU A 173 -7.01 -3.50 15.45
CA GLU A 173 -7.77 -3.98 14.30
C GLU A 173 -8.08 -5.47 14.45
N PHE A 174 -9.35 -5.83 14.35
CA PHE A 174 -9.85 -7.20 14.39
C PHE A 174 -10.40 -7.57 13.01
N LYS A 175 -9.79 -8.56 12.36
CA LYS A 175 -10.14 -9.03 11.02
C LYS A 175 -10.61 -10.47 11.07
N SER A 176 -11.84 -10.72 10.63
CA SER A 176 -12.41 -12.07 10.53
C SER A 176 -12.37 -12.85 11.84
N CYS A 177 -12.63 -12.18 12.96
CA CYS A 177 -12.80 -12.84 14.26
C CYS A 177 -14.23 -13.40 14.38
N SER A 178 -14.41 -14.51 15.08
CA SER A 178 -15.70 -15.23 15.20
C SER A 178 -16.31 -15.18 16.61
N HIS A 179 -15.69 -14.45 17.54
CA HIS A 179 -16.02 -14.46 18.96
C HIS A 179 -16.40 -13.09 19.51
N ALA A 180 -17.14 -13.11 20.62
CA ALA A 180 -17.56 -11.92 21.34
C ALA A 180 -16.33 -11.13 21.84
N LEU A 181 -15.96 -10.07 21.11
CA LEU A 181 -14.94 -9.11 21.51
C LEU A 181 -15.19 -8.56 22.92
N GLY A 182 -16.44 -8.57 23.39
CA GLY A 182 -16.83 -8.16 24.74
C GLY A 182 -16.20 -8.97 25.89
N GLN A 183 -15.60 -10.13 25.64
CA GLN A 183 -14.89 -10.91 26.66
C GLN A 183 -13.41 -10.56 26.78
N ILE A 184 -12.88 -9.70 25.91
CA ILE A 184 -11.45 -9.38 25.90
C ILE A 184 -11.15 -8.39 27.02
N GLN A 185 -10.27 -8.80 27.94
CA GLN A 185 -9.75 -7.91 28.98
C GLN A 185 -8.68 -6.98 28.40
N LEU A 186 -9.05 -5.71 28.18
CA LEU A 186 -8.19 -4.68 27.59
C LEU A 186 -7.77 -3.61 28.60
N SER A 187 -7.69 -3.97 29.89
CA SER A 187 -7.49 -3.02 31.00
C SER A 187 -6.32 -2.06 30.84
N ASN A 188 -5.20 -2.55 30.30
CA ASN A 188 -3.99 -1.73 30.10
C ASN A 188 -4.03 -0.89 28.82
N LEU A 189 -5.00 -1.14 27.94
CA LEU A 189 -5.24 -0.41 26.69
C LEU A 189 -6.33 0.65 26.80
N HIS A 190 -7.09 0.67 27.91
CA HIS A 190 -8.15 1.63 28.20
C HIS A 190 -7.72 3.11 28.07
N ASN A 191 -6.45 3.41 28.35
CA ASN A 191 -5.93 4.78 28.29
C ASN A 191 -5.09 5.06 27.03
N SER A 192 -4.85 4.10 26.15
CA SER A 192 -3.95 4.28 25.00
C SER A 192 -4.65 4.13 23.66
N VAL A 193 -5.65 3.27 23.57
CA VAL A 193 -6.36 3.01 22.31
C VAL A 193 -7.20 4.21 21.91
N GLU A 194 -6.92 4.69 20.70
CA GLU A 194 -7.61 5.78 20.04
C GLU A 194 -8.53 5.29 18.92
N LYS A 195 -8.22 4.14 18.30
CA LYS A 195 -8.97 3.60 17.17
C LYS A 195 -9.21 2.11 17.31
N ILE A 196 -10.44 1.68 17.08
CA ILE A 196 -10.81 0.26 16.98
C ILE A 196 -11.47 0.01 15.63
N LYS A 197 -10.86 -0.84 14.81
CA LYS A 197 -11.38 -1.28 13.52
C LYS A 197 -11.79 -2.75 13.60
N ILE A 198 -13.02 -3.08 13.22
CA ILE A 198 -13.55 -4.44 13.21
C ILE A 198 -14.03 -4.73 11.79
N ILE A 199 -13.45 -5.74 11.15
CA ILE A 199 -13.70 -6.05 9.74
C ILE A 199 -14.10 -7.52 9.59
N SER A 200 -15.14 -7.77 8.78
CA SER A 200 -15.54 -9.11 8.35
C SER A 200 -15.78 -10.10 9.50
N THR A 201 -16.20 -9.60 10.66
CA THR A 201 -16.41 -10.41 11.87
C THR A 201 -17.85 -10.93 11.89
N THR A 202 -18.01 -12.24 12.12
CA THR A 202 -19.32 -12.89 12.24
C THR A 202 -19.67 -13.13 13.70
N GLY A 203 -20.96 -13.05 14.04
CA GLY A 203 -21.42 -13.21 15.41
C GLY A 203 -20.92 -12.11 16.34
N LEU A 204 -20.66 -10.91 15.81
CA LEU A 204 -20.18 -9.77 16.57
C LEU A 204 -21.21 -9.42 17.65
N ASN A 205 -20.84 -9.57 18.91
CA ASN A 205 -21.63 -9.15 20.06
C ASN A 205 -20.83 -8.12 20.84
N LEU A 206 -21.18 -6.85 20.64
CA LEU A 206 -20.56 -5.73 21.34
C LEU A 206 -21.47 -5.32 22.49
N SER A 207 -20.90 -5.33 23.70
CA SER A 207 -21.51 -4.68 24.85
C SER A 207 -21.14 -3.20 24.83
N SER A 208 -22.07 -2.33 25.15
CA SER A 208 -21.82 -0.90 25.36
C SER A 208 -20.72 -0.64 26.39
N THR A 209 -20.70 -1.44 27.45
CA THR A 209 -19.75 -1.33 28.56
C THR A 209 -18.31 -1.61 28.10
N PHE A 210 -18.12 -2.31 26.98
CA PHE A 210 -16.79 -2.56 26.43
C PHE A 210 -16.11 -1.25 25.98
N PHE A 211 -16.81 -0.39 25.24
CA PHE A 211 -16.21 0.82 24.70
C PHE A 211 -16.06 1.94 25.74
N GLN A 212 -16.93 1.97 26.76
CA GLN A 212 -16.87 2.96 27.85
C GLN A 212 -15.59 2.86 28.67
N LEU A 213 -14.89 1.73 28.61
CA LEU A 213 -13.62 1.54 29.28
C LEU A 213 -12.49 2.34 28.63
N PHE A 214 -12.60 2.71 27.36
CA PHE A 214 -11.56 3.42 26.62
C PHE A 214 -11.72 4.93 26.71
N LYS A 215 -10.83 5.59 27.47
CA LYS A 215 -10.91 7.04 27.73
C LYS A 215 -10.48 7.90 26.55
N ASN A 216 -9.62 7.37 25.68
CA ASN A 216 -9.03 8.08 24.56
C ASN A 216 -9.57 7.61 23.20
N LEU A 217 -10.62 6.80 23.18
CA LEU A 217 -11.19 6.25 21.96
C LEU A 217 -11.86 7.35 21.14
N LYS A 218 -11.31 7.62 19.95
CA LYS A 218 -11.77 8.65 19.02
C LYS A 218 -12.61 8.07 17.89
N GLU A 219 -12.27 6.85 17.45
CA GLU A 219 -12.83 6.26 16.24
C GLU A 219 -13.13 4.76 16.42
N ILE A 220 -14.35 4.37 16.04
CA ILE A 220 -14.74 2.97 15.88
C ILE A 220 -15.20 2.79 14.43
N SER A 221 -14.61 1.81 13.74
CA SER A 221 -14.97 1.46 12.37
C SER A 221 -15.42 0.01 12.31
N ILE A 222 -16.66 -0.23 11.90
CA ILE A 222 -17.22 -1.57 11.72
C ILE A 222 -17.53 -1.79 10.24
N ILE A 223 -16.81 -2.72 9.63
CA ILE A 223 -16.86 -2.95 8.18
C ILE A 223 -17.26 -4.39 7.91
N ASN A 224 -18.29 -4.59 7.09
CA ASN A 224 -18.75 -5.91 6.63
C ASN A 224 -18.98 -6.93 7.78
N CYS A 225 -19.54 -6.49 8.90
CA CYS A 225 -19.76 -7.34 10.08
C CYS A 225 -21.22 -7.77 10.19
N ASN A 226 -21.43 -9.02 10.63
CA ASN A 226 -22.74 -9.55 10.97
C ASN A 226 -22.82 -9.76 12.48
N GLY A 227 -23.81 -9.15 13.13
CA GLY A 227 -23.93 -9.26 14.58
C GLY A 227 -24.98 -8.34 15.20
N THR A 228 -25.00 -8.34 16.52
CA THR A 228 -25.88 -7.51 17.34
C THR A 228 -25.08 -6.60 18.26
N ILE A 229 -25.64 -5.43 18.48
CA ILE A 229 -25.13 -4.35 19.31
C ILE A 229 -26.12 -4.31 20.49
N GLY A 230 -25.73 -4.86 21.66
CA GLY A 230 -26.64 -5.10 22.78
C GLY A 230 -27.22 -3.81 23.40
N ASN A 231 -28.55 -3.70 23.50
CA ASN A 231 -29.40 -2.50 23.71
C ASN A 231 -29.06 -1.46 24.83
N GLU A 232 -28.02 -1.63 25.64
CA GLU A 232 -27.77 -0.83 26.85
C GLU A 232 -26.74 0.29 26.62
N TYR A 233 -26.94 1.22 25.71
CA TYR A 233 -25.89 2.19 25.38
C TYR A 233 -26.05 3.56 26.01
N ASN A 234 -24.95 4.03 26.59
CA ASN A 234 -24.62 5.44 26.68
C ASN A 234 -23.42 5.68 25.74
N LEU A 235 -23.68 6.22 24.54
CA LEU A 235 -22.67 6.52 23.50
C LEU A 235 -22.17 7.98 23.56
N ASP A 236 -22.54 8.74 24.60
CA ASP A 236 -22.34 10.20 24.63
C ASP A 236 -20.85 10.61 24.59
N THR A 237 -19.92 9.67 24.79
CA THR A 237 -18.46 9.90 24.79
C THR A 237 -17.75 9.61 23.47
N LEU A 238 -18.40 9.07 22.43
CA LEU A 238 -17.73 8.70 21.18
C LEU A 238 -17.76 9.84 20.14
N MET A 239 -16.58 10.26 19.67
CA MET A 239 -16.45 11.35 18.70
C MET A 239 -16.80 10.94 17.26
N LYS A 240 -16.48 9.70 16.86
CA LYS A 240 -16.70 9.22 15.48
C LYS A 240 -17.03 7.73 15.45
N PHE A 241 -18.15 7.40 14.81
CA PHE A 241 -18.55 6.03 14.53
C PHE A 241 -18.76 5.86 13.03
N GLN A 242 -18.03 4.93 12.42
CA GLN A 242 -18.13 4.62 11.00
C GLN A 242 -18.65 3.20 10.82
N VAL A 243 -19.72 3.05 10.06
CA VAL A 243 -20.24 1.74 9.66
C VAL A 243 -20.31 1.65 8.16
N GLN A 244 -19.69 0.60 7.63
CA GLN A 244 -19.66 0.33 6.20
C GLN A 244 -20.12 -1.10 5.94
N HIS A 245 -21.03 -1.27 4.99
CA HIS A 245 -21.54 -2.58 4.54
C HIS A 245 -22.06 -3.50 5.67
N SER A 246 -22.60 -2.93 6.77
CA SER A 246 -23.11 -3.72 7.92
C SER A 246 -24.54 -3.30 8.28
N LYS A 247 -25.51 -3.69 7.43
CA LYS A 247 -26.91 -3.19 7.46
C LYS A 247 -27.57 -3.31 8.84
N ASP A 248 -27.46 -4.46 9.50
CA ASP A 248 -28.12 -4.69 10.79
C ASP A 248 -27.49 -3.88 11.93
N ILE A 249 -26.18 -3.70 11.90
CA ILE A 249 -25.43 -2.88 12.86
C ILE A 249 -25.77 -1.40 12.65
N ALA A 250 -25.81 -0.94 11.40
CA ALA A 250 -26.21 0.43 11.07
C ALA A 250 -27.64 0.74 11.56
N ARG A 251 -28.61 -0.16 11.32
CA ARG A 251 -29.99 -0.01 11.83
C ARG A 251 -30.05 0.10 13.35
N GLN A 252 -29.31 -0.77 14.07
CA GLN A 252 -29.26 -0.76 15.53
C GLN A 252 -28.69 0.55 16.06
N LEU A 253 -27.64 1.08 15.45
CA LEU A 253 -27.02 2.35 15.84
C LEU A 253 -27.92 3.56 15.56
N VAL A 254 -28.64 3.56 14.44
CA VAL A 254 -29.61 4.62 14.12
C VAL A 254 -30.77 4.61 15.12
N ALA A 255 -31.32 3.42 15.42
CA ALA A 255 -32.38 3.29 16.42
C ALA A 255 -31.92 3.80 17.80
N LEU A 256 -30.67 3.49 18.16
CA LEU A 256 -30.08 3.93 19.41
C LEU A 256 -29.85 5.45 19.47
N LYS A 257 -29.30 6.03 18.40
CA LYS A 257 -29.11 7.48 18.27
C LYS A 257 -30.45 8.21 18.48
N ASN A 258 -31.51 7.72 17.84
CA ASN A 258 -32.84 8.31 17.97
C ASN A 258 -33.39 8.21 19.40
N LYS A 259 -33.16 7.07 20.08
CA LYS A 259 -33.55 6.90 21.49
C LYS A 259 -32.83 7.90 22.41
N LEU A 260 -31.52 8.07 22.24
CA LEU A 260 -30.72 9.02 23.05
C LEU A 260 -31.16 10.48 22.84
N LEU A 261 -31.45 10.87 21.60
CA LEU A 261 -31.97 12.20 21.29
C LEU A 261 -33.32 12.49 21.99
N ILE A 262 -34.20 11.49 22.06
CA ILE A 262 -35.49 11.60 22.77
C ILE A 262 -35.25 11.76 24.27
N GLU A 263 -34.36 10.97 24.88
CA GLU A 263 -34.06 11.04 26.31
C GLU A 263 -33.41 12.37 26.72
N GLN A 264 -32.49 12.91 25.91
CA GLN A 264 -31.87 14.23 26.14
C GLN A 264 -32.91 15.36 26.04
N SER A 265 -33.83 15.29 25.08
CA SER A 265 -34.94 16.24 24.97
C SER A 265 -35.88 16.22 26.17
N VAL A 266 -36.10 15.06 26.79
CA VAL A 266 -36.96 14.92 27.98
C VAL A 266 -36.27 15.47 29.24
N ARG A 267 -34.93 15.38 29.33
CA ARG A 267 -34.17 15.86 30.50
C ARG A 267 -33.88 17.36 30.50
N GLY A 268 -34.09 18.06 29.38
CA GLY A 268 -33.87 19.50 29.29
C GLY A 268 -32.39 19.93 29.40
N GLU A 269 -31.46 19.00 29.18
CA GLU A 269 -30.02 19.28 29.21
C GLU A 269 -29.59 19.88 27.86
N GLY A 270 -29.47 21.21 27.80
CA GLY A 270 -29.11 21.97 26.58
C GLY A 270 -27.65 21.87 26.12
N GLY A 271 -26.92 20.79 26.47
CA GLY A 271 -25.56 20.56 26.03
C GLY A 271 -25.54 19.83 24.68
N MET A 272 -25.14 20.52 23.61
CA MET A 272 -25.14 19.97 22.25
C MET A 272 -23.95 19.02 22.04
N THR A 273 -24.10 17.73 22.38
CA THR A 273 -23.08 16.71 22.06
C THR A 273 -23.23 16.28 20.60
N THR A 274 -22.22 16.54 19.76
CA THR A 274 -22.27 16.18 18.33
C THR A 274 -21.90 14.71 18.12
N PHE A 275 -22.89 13.86 17.85
CA PHE A 275 -22.69 12.46 17.46
C PHE A 275 -22.62 12.32 15.93
N ASN A 276 -21.41 12.17 15.40
CA ASN A 276 -21.14 11.98 13.98
C ASN A 276 -21.16 10.49 13.62
N LEU A 277 -22.28 10.03 13.07
CA LEU A 277 -22.44 8.71 12.49
C LEU A 277 -22.34 8.83 10.97
N GLN A 278 -21.31 8.23 10.38
CA GLN A 278 -21.21 8.04 8.94
C GLN A 278 -21.62 6.60 8.62
N VAL A 279 -22.70 6.45 7.87
CA VAL A 279 -23.15 5.17 7.33
C VAL A 279 -22.97 5.22 5.82
N GLU A 280 -22.06 4.41 5.31
CA GLU A 280 -21.88 4.22 3.87
C GLU A 280 -22.51 2.88 3.47
N GLU A 281 -23.69 2.97 2.86
CA GLU A 281 -24.34 1.85 2.19
C GLU A 281 -23.95 1.88 0.71
N SER A 282 -23.06 0.99 0.26
CA SER A 282 -22.95 0.71 -1.18
C SER A 282 -23.99 -0.33 -1.56
N ASP A 283 -25.16 0.12 -2.00
CA ASP A 283 -26.04 -0.72 -2.79
C ASP A 283 -25.64 -0.54 -4.27
N VAL A 284 -24.66 -1.34 -4.72
CA VAL A 284 -24.45 -1.55 -6.16
C VAL A 284 -25.16 -2.85 -6.51
N ASP A 285 -26.39 -2.73 -7.00
CA ASP A 285 -27.13 -3.81 -7.65
C ASP A 285 -26.64 -3.90 -9.12
N PRO A 286 -25.98 -4.99 -9.56
CA PRO A 286 -25.38 -5.07 -10.90
C PRO A 286 -26.43 -5.51 -11.94
N GLY A 287 -27.61 -4.88 -11.95
CA GLY A 287 -28.80 -5.44 -12.59
C GLY A 287 -29.74 -4.50 -13.34
N GLN A 288 -29.38 -3.23 -13.60
CA GLN A 288 -30.20 -2.36 -14.46
C GLN A 288 -29.40 -1.74 -15.61
N GLU A 289 -29.72 -2.20 -16.81
CA GLU A 289 -29.33 -1.63 -18.09
C GLU A 289 -29.85 -0.20 -18.19
N HIS A 290 -28.93 0.77 -18.28
CA HIS A 290 -29.24 2.10 -18.79
C HIS A 290 -28.76 2.18 -20.24
N GLU A 291 -29.73 2.13 -21.17
CA GLU A 291 -29.58 2.65 -22.53
C GLU A 291 -29.11 4.11 -22.45
N ASN A 292 -27.91 4.39 -22.98
CA ASN A 292 -27.49 5.74 -23.30
C ASN A 292 -27.30 5.88 -24.80
N VAL A 293 -28.13 6.75 -25.36
CA VAL A 293 -28.24 7.17 -26.75
C VAL A 293 -27.05 8.04 -27.13
N PHE A 294 -26.45 7.75 -28.29
CA PHE A 294 -25.38 8.50 -28.93
C PHE A 294 -25.82 9.91 -29.39
N TYR A 295 -24.89 10.86 -29.35
CA TYR A 295 -24.80 11.93 -30.37
C TYR A 295 -23.34 12.22 -30.75
N ASN A 296 -23.20 12.61 -32.01
CA ASN A 296 -22.04 12.54 -32.90
C ASN A 296 -21.07 13.74 -32.88
N ASP A 297 -19.88 13.44 -33.42
CA ASP A 297 -18.93 14.23 -34.24
C ASP A 297 -18.13 15.41 -33.65
N VAL A 298 -16.79 15.38 -33.83
CA VAL A 298 -16.05 16.21 -34.82
C VAL A 298 -14.56 15.79 -34.95
N ALA A 299 -14.19 15.43 -36.19
CA ALA A 299 -12.98 15.64 -37.00
C ALA A 299 -11.53 15.35 -36.53
N LEU A 300 -10.88 14.57 -37.41
CA LEU A 300 -9.45 14.24 -37.56
C LEU A 300 -8.53 15.43 -37.89
N ALA A 301 -7.27 15.34 -37.47
CA ALA A 301 -6.14 15.84 -38.24
C ALA A 301 -4.88 14.98 -38.01
N ASP A 302 -4.37 14.43 -39.11
CA ASP A 302 -3.20 13.56 -39.25
C ASP A 302 -1.87 14.34 -39.14
N GLY A 303 -0.83 13.68 -38.61
CA GLY A 303 0.53 14.23 -38.61
C GLY A 303 1.58 13.25 -38.09
N ARG A 304 2.09 12.36 -38.96
CA ARG A 304 3.28 11.51 -38.70
C ARG A 304 4.57 12.31 -38.84
N LEU A 305 5.54 12.08 -37.94
CA LEU A 305 6.98 12.05 -38.24
C LEU A 305 7.76 11.20 -37.21
N SER A 306 8.66 10.36 -37.73
CA SER A 306 9.68 9.50 -37.09
C SER A 306 10.88 10.34 -36.57
N GLU A 307 11.90 9.92 -35.80
CA GLU A 307 12.49 8.66 -35.33
C GLU A 307 13.57 9.01 -34.23
N ARG A 308 13.95 8.01 -33.40
CA ARG A 308 15.26 7.76 -32.71
C ARG A 308 15.81 8.62 -31.52
N SER A 309 15.74 8.01 -30.33
CA SER A 309 16.83 7.54 -29.42
C SER A 309 18.05 8.41 -29.08
N LEU A 310 18.32 8.67 -27.77
CA LEU A 310 19.47 8.16 -26.98
C LEU A 310 19.63 8.84 -25.58
N LEU A 311 20.07 8.01 -24.61
CA LEU A 311 20.74 8.25 -23.32
C LEU A 311 19.89 8.45 -22.04
N ASP A 312 20.03 7.45 -21.14
CA ASP A 312 19.74 7.49 -19.71
C ASP A 312 20.69 8.43 -18.96
N PRO A 313 20.16 9.24 -18.03
CA PRO A 313 20.95 9.65 -16.87
C PRO A 313 20.20 9.36 -15.55
N GLY A 314 20.89 8.59 -14.69
CA GLY A 314 20.94 8.71 -13.23
C GLY A 314 19.62 8.85 -12.47
N GLU A 315 19.21 7.77 -11.83
CA GLU A 315 18.14 7.76 -10.83
C GLU A 315 18.54 8.58 -9.59
N SER A 316 17.71 9.56 -9.23
CA SER A 316 17.67 10.13 -7.89
C SER A 316 16.40 9.66 -7.21
N ASP A 317 16.56 8.95 -6.10
CA ASP A 317 15.47 8.37 -5.31
C ASP A 317 14.71 9.47 -4.57
N LEU A 318 13.45 9.64 -4.96
CA LEU A 318 12.44 10.39 -4.20
C LEU A 318 11.52 9.35 -3.55
N ASP A 319 11.69 9.19 -2.24
CA ASP A 319 10.84 8.39 -1.37
C ASP A 319 9.43 8.97 -1.33
N LEU A 320 8.47 8.21 -1.88
CA LEU A 320 7.04 8.48 -1.75
C LEU A 320 6.45 7.38 -0.88
N ASP A 321 5.96 7.77 0.30
CA ASP A 321 5.14 6.95 1.19
C ASP A 321 3.80 6.66 0.51
N LEU A 322 3.66 5.48 -0.11
CA LEU A 322 2.40 5.01 -0.68
C LEU A 322 1.51 4.46 0.43
N GLU A 323 0.49 5.21 0.84
CA GLU A 323 -0.63 4.68 1.61
C GLU A 323 -1.46 3.73 0.73
N TYR A 324 -1.31 2.43 0.94
CA TYR A 324 -2.14 1.42 0.28
C TYR A 324 -3.57 1.44 0.83
N ASP A 325 -4.55 1.31 -0.07
CA ASP A 325 -5.93 1.03 0.32
C ASP A 325 -6.01 -0.33 1.05
N THR A 326 -6.25 -0.26 2.37
CA THR A 326 -6.10 -1.39 3.29
C THR A 326 -7.07 -2.56 3.03
N ASP A 327 -8.17 -2.31 2.31
CA ASP A 327 -9.20 -3.32 2.03
C ASP A 327 -8.84 -4.19 0.81
N ILE A 328 -8.05 -3.66 -0.13
CA ILE A 328 -7.48 -4.44 -1.22
C ILE A 328 -6.47 -5.47 -0.68
N SER A 329 -5.76 -5.15 0.40
CA SER A 329 -4.68 -5.98 0.94
C SER A 329 -5.16 -7.27 1.61
N SER A 330 -6.29 -7.28 2.33
CA SER A 330 -6.63 -8.45 3.17
C SER A 330 -7.14 -9.67 2.40
N ASN A 331 -8.03 -9.48 1.42
CA ASN A 331 -8.53 -10.60 0.60
C ASN A 331 -7.46 -11.10 -0.37
N LEU A 332 -6.64 -10.19 -0.86
CA LEU A 332 -5.58 -10.46 -1.83
C LEU A 332 -4.45 -11.29 -1.21
N GLU A 333 -4.09 -11.01 0.04
CA GLU A 333 -3.17 -11.86 0.80
C GLU A 333 -3.74 -13.28 0.97
N GLU A 334 -5.02 -13.44 1.28
CA GLU A 334 -5.67 -14.77 1.39
C GLU A 334 -5.72 -15.52 0.05
N GLU A 335 -6.01 -14.82 -1.05
CA GLU A 335 -6.02 -15.40 -2.40
C GLU A 335 -4.62 -15.89 -2.80
N LEU A 336 -3.60 -15.06 -2.62
CA LEU A 336 -2.20 -15.43 -2.83
C LEU A 336 -1.79 -16.62 -1.97
N ILE A 337 -2.26 -16.65 -0.71
CA ILE A 337 -1.96 -17.71 0.25
C ILE A 337 -2.48 -19.08 -0.24
N THR A 338 -3.71 -19.15 -0.71
CA THR A 338 -4.36 -20.43 -1.05
C THR A 338 -3.79 -21.14 -2.29
N GLY A 339 -2.84 -20.53 -3.00
CA GLY A 339 -2.34 -21.04 -4.29
C GLY A 339 -3.40 -20.98 -5.39
N LYS A 340 -4.52 -20.29 -5.15
CA LYS A 340 -5.49 -19.95 -6.18
C LYS A 340 -4.85 -18.91 -7.09
N LYS A 341 -5.02 -19.13 -8.39
CA LYS A 341 -4.59 -18.19 -9.43
C LYS A 341 -5.25 -16.84 -9.18
N VAL A 342 -4.45 -15.78 -9.19
CA VAL A 342 -4.92 -14.42 -8.87
C VAL A 342 -5.00 -13.63 -10.17
N SER A 343 -6.21 -13.21 -10.52
CA SER A 343 -6.43 -12.29 -11.63
C SER A 343 -5.64 -11.00 -11.39
N PRO A 344 -5.14 -10.35 -12.46
CA PRO A 344 -4.41 -9.10 -12.32
C PRO A 344 -5.25 -8.08 -11.57
N LYS A 345 -4.61 -7.27 -10.72
CA LYS A 345 -5.24 -6.15 -10.03
C LYS A 345 -4.28 -4.98 -10.02
N ILE A 346 -4.74 -3.81 -10.45
CA ILE A 346 -3.95 -2.59 -10.33
C ILE A 346 -4.10 -2.10 -8.90
N LEU A 347 -2.96 -1.98 -8.20
CA LEU A 347 -2.89 -1.52 -6.82
C LEU A 347 -2.88 0.01 -6.76
N PHE A 348 -2.10 0.64 -7.65
CA PHE A 348 -2.02 2.08 -7.76
C PHE A 348 -1.59 2.49 -9.17
N PHE A 349 -1.99 3.69 -9.56
CA PHE A 349 -1.50 4.35 -10.75
C PHE A 349 -1.26 5.84 -10.47
N THR A 350 -0.02 6.29 -10.65
CA THR A 350 0.37 7.69 -10.47
C THR A 350 1.06 8.22 -11.72
N VAL A 351 0.81 9.50 -12.00
CA VAL A 351 1.42 10.26 -13.08
C VAL A 351 1.78 11.60 -12.49
N GLU A 352 3.07 11.86 -12.39
CA GLU A 352 3.64 13.01 -11.69
C GLU A 352 4.65 13.71 -12.60
N THR A 353 4.70 15.03 -12.50
CA THR A 353 5.74 15.84 -13.14
C THR A 353 6.75 16.27 -12.09
N THR A 354 8.02 16.20 -12.45
CA THR A 354 9.13 16.64 -11.59
C THR A 354 9.59 18.05 -11.97
N SER A 355 10.31 18.70 -11.06
CA SER A 355 10.93 20.02 -11.30
C SER A 355 11.96 20.02 -12.43
N SER A 356 12.49 18.85 -12.82
CA SER A 356 13.45 18.64 -13.90
C SER A 356 12.79 18.43 -15.28
N ASN A 357 11.49 18.73 -15.44
CA ASN A 357 10.71 18.48 -16.67
C ASN A 357 10.66 17.00 -17.07
N GLN A 358 10.60 16.11 -16.09
CA GLN A 358 10.36 14.68 -16.33
C GLN A 358 8.93 14.34 -15.95
N LEU A 359 8.28 13.55 -16.80
CA LEU A 359 7.02 12.89 -16.50
C LEU A 359 7.36 11.51 -15.97
N ILE A 360 6.84 11.18 -14.79
CA ILE A 360 6.98 9.86 -14.20
C ILE A 360 5.60 9.23 -14.10
N ALA A 361 5.37 8.17 -14.86
CA ALA A 361 4.19 7.32 -14.74
C ALA A 361 4.57 6.03 -14.01
N LYS A 362 3.95 5.76 -12.85
CA LYS A 362 4.14 4.53 -12.07
C LYS A 362 2.83 3.77 -12.00
N CYS A 363 2.83 2.51 -12.41
CA CYS A 363 1.71 1.62 -12.20
C CYS A 363 2.14 0.39 -11.41
N GLY A 364 1.62 0.27 -10.19
CA GLY A 364 1.76 -0.90 -9.35
C GLY A 364 0.61 -1.86 -9.60
N SER A 365 0.91 -3.10 -9.90
CA SER A 365 -0.06 -4.16 -10.15
C SER A 365 0.33 -5.43 -9.42
N LEU A 366 -0.66 -6.28 -9.18
CA LEU A 366 -0.49 -7.62 -8.63
C LEU A 366 -1.10 -8.66 -9.56
N GLY A 367 -0.48 -9.83 -9.70
CA GLY A 367 -1.19 -11.05 -10.11
C GLY A 367 -0.33 -12.31 -9.97
N ASP A 368 -0.98 -13.47 -9.97
CA ASP A 368 -0.32 -14.79 -10.02
C ASP A 368 -0.91 -15.60 -11.18
N PRO A 369 -0.17 -15.83 -12.27
CA PRO A 369 1.24 -15.53 -12.52
C PRO A 369 1.51 -14.04 -12.61
N ALA A 370 2.80 -13.69 -12.48
CA ALA A 370 3.29 -12.32 -12.63
C ALA A 370 2.70 -11.64 -13.87
N VAL A 371 2.35 -10.36 -13.69
CA VAL A 371 1.59 -9.55 -14.64
C VAL A 371 2.50 -8.82 -15.61
N ASP A 372 2.06 -8.73 -16.86
CA ASP A 372 2.57 -7.74 -17.81
C ASP A 372 1.78 -6.44 -17.61
N VAL A 373 2.46 -5.30 -17.68
CA VAL A 373 1.83 -3.98 -17.54
C VAL A 373 1.95 -3.18 -18.82
N VAL A 374 0.85 -2.57 -19.25
CA VAL A 374 0.81 -1.63 -20.38
C VAL A 374 0.46 -0.26 -19.85
N LEU A 375 1.30 0.72 -20.15
CA LEU A 375 0.97 2.12 -19.97
C LEU A 375 0.55 2.69 -21.33
N ILE A 376 -0.61 3.35 -21.37
CA ILE A 376 -1.09 4.10 -22.54
C ILE A 376 -1.05 5.59 -22.19
N PHE A 377 -0.45 6.37 -23.09
CA PHE A 377 -0.23 7.80 -22.95
C PHE A 377 -1.32 8.60 -23.69
N PRO A 378 -1.48 9.91 -23.41
CA PRO A 378 -2.48 10.76 -24.05
C PRO A 378 -2.45 10.81 -25.57
N ASP A 379 -1.30 10.54 -26.18
CA ASP A 379 -1.08 10.52 -27.61
C ASP A 379 -1.27 9.12 -28.23
N GLU A 380 -1.97 8.23 -27.51
CA GLU A 380 -2.24 6.84 -27.88
C GLU A 380 -1.00 5.94 -28.02
N ARG A 381 0.21 6.47 -27.76
CA ARG A 381 1.39 5.61 -27.64
C ARG A 381 1.22 4.70 -26.43
N SER A 382 1.81 3.51 -26.52
CA SER A 382 1.84 2.57 -25.41
C SER A 382 3.22 2.00 -25.17
N LYS A 383 3.50 1.69 -23.90
CA LYS A 383 4.72 1.00 -23.47
C LYS A 383 4.34 -0.26 -22.72
N ILE A 384 4.87 -1.39 -23.18
CA ILE A 384 4.66 -2.70 -22.54
C ILE A 384 5.88 -3.01 -21.67
N TYR A 385 5.61 -3.23 -20.41
CA TYR A 385 6.52 -3.72 -19.40
C TYR A 385 6.23 -5.19 -19.19
N ARG A 386 7.06 -6.03 -19.83
CA ARG A 386 6.93 -7.48 -19.71
C ARG A 386 7.46 -7.94 -18.36
N ARG A 387 6.83 -8.96 -17.81
CA ARG A 387 7.31 -9.74 -16.67
C ARG A 387 8.76 -10.18 -16.89
N THR A 388 9.68 -9.55 -16.16
CA THR A 388 11.08 -9.96 -16.11
C THR A 388 11.36 -10.87 -14.91
N HIS A 389 10.48 -10.88 -13.91
CA HIS A 389 10.68 -11.60 -12.66
C HIS A 389 9.39 -12.28 -12.14
N MET A 390 9.57 -13.25 -11.22
CA MET A 390 8.50 -14.03 -10.59
C MET A 390 7.74 -13.28 -9.48
N SER A 391 7.98 -11.97 -9.30
CA SER A 391 7.28 -11.18 -8.29
C SER A 391 5.80 -11.05 -8.62
N PHE A 392 4.93 -11.30 -7.63
CA PHE A 392 3.48 -11.09 -7.78
C PHE A 392 3.15 -9.60 -7.87
N ILE A 393 3.91 -8.75 -7.18
CA ILE A 393 3.78 -7.29 -7.27
C ILE A 393 4.77 -6.80 -8.32
N TYR A 394 4.27 -6.11 -9.33
CA TYR A 394 5.07 -5.47 -10.36
C TYR A 394 4.81 -3.97 -10.35
N VAL A 395 5.89 -3.17 -10.38
CA VAL A 395 5.78 -1.72 -10.51
C VAL A 395 6.41 -1.31 -11.84
N ALA A 396 5.55 -1.02 -12.83
CA ALA A 396 5.97 -0.43 -14.08
C ALA A 396 6.30 1.05 -13.86
N ARG A 397 7.54 1.46 -14.14
CA ARG A 397 7.97 2.85 -14.09
C ARG A 397 8.36 3.33 -15.49
N HIS A 398 7.69 4.37 -15.96
CA HIS A 398 8.05 5.10 -17.17
C HIS A 398 8.52 6.50 -16.81
N VAL A 399 9.65 6.91 -17.40
CA VAL A 399 10.16 8.27 -17.29
C VAL A 399 10.31 8.83 -18.70
N GLU A 400 9.63 9.94 -18.98
CA GLU A 400 9.75 10.67 -20.26
C GLU A 400 10.25 12.09 -19.99
N ASN A 401 11.35 12.47 -20.64
CA ASN A 401 11.86 13.83 -20.59
C ASN A 401 11.12 14.67 -21.65
N PHE A 402 10.52 15.80 -21.26
CA PHE A 402 9.85 16.67 -22.21
C PHE A 402 10.52 18.05 -22.29
N VAL A 403 10.75 18.50 -23.53
CA VAL A 403 11.32 19.83 -23.81
C VAL A 403 10.25 20.93 -23.73
N HIS A 404 8.98 20.58 -23.98
CA HIS A 404 7.84 21.49 -23.98
C HIS A 404 6.59 20.85 -23.36
N MET A 405 5.86 21.59 -22.52
CA MET A 405 4.72 21.10 -21.72
C MET A 405 3.46 20.71 -22.52
N LYS A 406 3.43 20.90 -23.85
CA LYS A 406 2.19 20.75 -24.64
C LYS A 406 1.70 19.29 -24.79
N ASN A 407 2.55 18.30 -24.57
CA ASN A 407 2.21 16.88 -24.80
C ASN A 407 1.94 16.08 -23.51
N VAL A 408 1.91 16.74 -22.34
CA VAL A 408 1.87 16.04 -21.05
C VAL A 408 0.45 15.96 -20.46
N THR A 409 -0.49 16.75 -20.99
CA THR A 409 -1.89 16.79 -20.55
C THR A 409 -2.73 15.75 -21.26
N GLY A 410 -3.49 14.97 -20.50
CA GLY A 410 -4.50 14.07 -21.05
C GLY A 410 -4.79 12.87 -20.16
N VAL A 411 -5.42 11.85 -20.75
CA VAL A 411 -5.76 10.62 -20.04
C VAL A 411 -4.60 9.64 -20.19
N TYR A 412 -4.11 9.17 -19.06
CA TYR A 412 -3.18 8.05 -19.00
C TYR A 412 -3.96 6.82 -18.55
N GLN A 413 -3.60 5.67 -19.07
CA GLN A 413 -4.22 4.40 -18.68
C GLN A 413 -3.14 3.41 -18.29
N CYS A 414 -3.43 2.59 -17.28
CA CYS A 414 -2.65 1.43 -16.95
C CYS A 414 -3.49 0.17 -17.12
N PHE A 415 -2.93 -0.81 -17.80
CA PHE A 415 -3.48 -2.15 -17.91
C PHE A 415 -2.52 -3.15 -17.28
N ALA A 416 -3.03 -4.06 -16.49
CA ALA A 416 -2.30 -5.22 -16.01
C ALA A 416 -2.95 -6.48 -16.56
N PHE A 417 -2.17 -7.41 -17.11
CA PHE A 417 -2.69 -8.65 -17.64
C PHE A 417 -1.78 -9.84 -17.32
N ASN A 418 -2.39 -11.02 -17.17
CA ASN A 418 -1.66 -12.28 -17.08
C ASN A 418 -2.47 -13.36 -17.81
N SER A 419 -2.09 -14.63 -17.69
CA SER A 419 -2.80 -15.74 -18.34
C SER A 419 -4.23 -15.99 -17.81
N PHE A 420 -4.66 -15.29 -16.77
CA PHE A 420 -5.94 -15.50 -16.09
C PHE A 420 -6.88 -14.30 -16.15
N GLY A 421 -6.46 -13.16 -16.70
CA GLY A 421 -7.35 -12.02 -16.89
C GLY A 421 -6.63 -10.75 -17.30
N THR A 422 -7.40 -9.67 -17.33
CA THR A 422 -6.95 -8.29 -17.57
C THR A 422 -7.63 -7.39 -16.55
N THR A 423 -6.98 -6.29 -16.17
CA THR A 423 -7.57 -5.21 -15.37
C THR A 423 -7.06 -3.88 -15.89
N ASN A 424 -7.94 -2.88 -15.92
CA ASN A 424 -7.66 -1.52 -16.39
C ASN A 424 -7.87 -0.52 -15.25
N PHE A 425 -7.07 0.53 -15.22
CA PHE A 425 -7.24 1.71 -14.39
C PHE A 425 -6.88 2.95 -15.19
N GLU A 426 -7.75 3.96 -15.16
CA GLU A 426 -7.58 5.21 -15.89
C GLU A 426 -7.31 6.36 -14.93
N LYS A 427 -6.41 7.27 -15.29
CA LYS A 427 -6.14 8.48 -14.52
C LYS A 427 -5.98 9.67 -15.44
N VAL A 428 -6.78 10.70 -15.18
CA VAL A 428 -6.67 11.97 -15.90
C VAL A 428 -5.60 12.81 -15.24
N HIS A 429 -4.55 13.16 -15.97
CA HIS A 429 -3.52 14.08 -15.49
C HIS A 429 -3.75 15.45 -16.14
N PHE A 430 -4.09 16.42 -15.29
CA PHE A 430 -4.05 17.82 -15.65
C PHE A 430 -2.68 18.34 -15.24
N ALA A 431 -1.83 18.66 -16.20
CA ALA A 431 -0.66 19.45 -15.86
C ALA A 431 -1.17 20.74 -15.20
N GLU A 432 -0.77 21.02 -13.97
CA GLU A 432 -0.84 22.38 -13.48
C GLU A 432 -0.16 23.22 -14.54
N VAL A 433 -0.89 24.19 -15.10
CA VAL A 433 -0.29 25.18 -15.98
C VAL A 433 0.68 25.94 -15.09
N ILE A 434 1.92 25.45 -15.01
CA ILE A 434 3.04 26.22 -14.50
C ILE A 434 3.14 27.36 -15.50
N LYS A 435 2.47 28.47 -15.19
CA LYS A 435 2.75 29.75 -15.82
C LYS A 435 4.20 30.04 -15.45
N ILE A 436 5.11 29.52 -16.26
CA ILE A 436 6.44 30.07 -16.36
C ILE A 436 6.17 31.46 -16.89
N ARG A 437 6.05 32.43 -15.97
CA ARG A 437 6.37 33.82 -16.27
C ARG A 437 7.83 33.72 -16.69
N SER A 438 8.07 33.56 -17.99
CA SER A 438 9.34 33.95 -18.55
C SER A 438 9.42 35.44 -18.25
N LYS A 439 10.07 35.77 -17.13
CA LYS A 439 10.72 37.05 -17.00
C LYS A 439 11.78 36.98 -18.08
N VAL A 440 11.41 37.37 -19.29
CA VAL A 440 12.37 37.88 -20.26
C VAL A 440 12.89 39.16 -19.60
N THR A 441 13.84 39.00 -18.69
CA THR A 441 14.78 40.06 -18.38
C THR A 441 15.57 40.22 -19.66
N SER A 442 15.11 41.14 -20.51
CA SER A 442 15.93 41.77 -21.53
C SER A 442 17.10 42.44 -20.81
N ILE A 443 18.18 41.68 -20.60
CA ILE A 443 19.49 42.26 -20.32
C ILE A 443 20.01 42.72 -21.68
N LEU A 444 19.46 43.83 -22.15
CA LEU A 444 20.07 44.66 -23.17
C LEU A 444 20.53 45.93 -22.46
N PRO A 445 21.84 46.19 -22.37
CA PRO A 445 22.33 47.42 -21.78
C PRO A 445 21.80 48.62 -22.59
N PRO A 446 21.34 49.70 -21.93
CA PRO A 446 20.73 50.86 -22.58
C PRO A 446 21.66 51.60 -23.57
N THR A 447 22.93 51.22 -23.67
CA THR A 447 23.90 51.75 -24.63
C THR A 447 23.77 51.20 -26.06
N LEU A 448 23.05 50.10 -26.30
CA LEU A 448 22.92 49.52 -27.66
C LEU A 448 21.69 50.01 -28.45
N ILE A 449 20.73 50.67 -27.79
CA ILE A 449 19.51 51.18 -28.46
C ILE A 449 19.77 52.51 -29.19
N LEU A 450 20.77 53.30 -28.75
CA LEU A 450 21.12 54.57 -29.39
C LEU A 450 21.97 54.41 -30.67
N THR A 451 22.71 53.32 -30.82
CA THR A 451 23.54 53.06 -32.01
C THR A 451 22.73 52.49 -33.17
N VAL A 452 21.68 51.71 -32.90
CA VAL A 452 20.82 51.14 -33.95
C VAL A 452 19.87 52.21 -34.53
N CYS A 453 19.42 53.18 -33.73
CA CYS A 453 18.60 54.29 -34.23
C CYS A 453 19.39 55.32 -35.05
N SER A 454 20.68 55.52 -34.79
CA SER A 454 21.50 56.47 -35.57
C SER A 454 21.90 55.90 -36.95
N VAL A 455 22.13 54.59 -37.06
CA VAL A 455 22.44 53.95 -38.36
C VAL A 455 21.22 53.90 -39.30
N LEU A 456 20.01 53.72 -38.74
CA LEU A 456 18.76 53.71 -39.53
C LEU A 456 18.35 55.10 -40.04
N VAL A 457 18.70 56.19 -39.33
CA VAL A 457 18.45 57.57 -39.80
C VAL A 457 19.43 57.99 -40.90
N SER A 458 20.69 57.53 -40.86
CA SER A 458 21.65 57.78 -41.95
C SER A 458 21.40 56.96 -43.22
N ALA A 459 20.78 55.78 -43.13
CA ALA A 459 20.43 54.97 -44.29
C ALA A 459 19.25 55.55 -45.09
N ASN A 460 18.30 56.22 -44.41
CA ASN A 460 17.12 56.81 -45.05
C ASN A 460 17.42 58.13 -45.79
N ALA A 461 18.50 58.84 -45.41
CA ALA A 461 18.96 60.04 -46.11
C ALA A 461 19.74 59.72 -47.40
N PHE A 462 20.38 58.55 -47.49
CA PHE A 462 21.12 58.12 -48.68
C PHE A 462 20.18 57.58 -49.78
N PHE A 463 19.05 56.96 -49.39
CA PHE A 463 18.07 56.42 -50.34
C PHE A 463 17.23 57.50 -51.03
N ASN A 464 16.93 58.62 -50.36
CA ASN A 464 16.14 59.71 -50.95
C ASN A 464 16.91 60.60 -51.95
N LYS A 465 18.25 60.52 -52.00
CA LYS A 465 19.06 61.26 -52.98
C LYS A 465 19.30 60.49 -54.28
N PHE A 466 19.05 59.18 -54.30
CA PHE A 466 19.20 58.35 -55.50
C PHE A 466 17.93 58.23 -56.34
N VAL A 467 16.78 58.67 -55.82
CA VAL A 467 15.46 58.55 -56.49
C VAL A 467 15.03 59.86 -57.18
N SER A 468 15.76 60.98 -57.00
CA SER A 468 15.39 62.26 -57.62
C SER A 468 16.24 62.70 -58.82
N ASP A 469 17.28 61.95 -59.21
CA ASP A 469 18.16 62.27 -60.37
C ASP A 469 18.39 61.05 -61.29
N GLY A 470 17.39 60.18 -61.47
CA GLY A 470 17.44 59.01 -62.36
C GLY A 470 16.18 58.84 -63.18
#